data_AF-A0A2N6G7J9-F1
#
_entry.id   AF-A0A2N6G7J9-F1
#
_cell.length_a   1.000
_cell.length_b   1.000
_cell.length_c   1.000
_cell.angle_alpha   90.00
_cell.angle_beta   90.00
_cell.angle_gamma   90.00
#
_symmetry.space_group_name_H-M   'P 1'
#
loop_
_entity.id
_entity.type
_entity.pdbx_description
1 polymer ?
#
loop_
_entity_poly.entity_id
_entity_poly.type
_entity_poly.pdbx_seq_one_letter_code
_entity_poly.pdbx_strand_id
1 'polypeptide(L)'
;MKRFTKLSLATIATLSTFATIANASDSIAAAFADSKVKGELKSVYAKSNFDPGTQALPATKDDSILAVGGSLGIITDSFYGIKLGATFQASSILSDTNKNAIFANDLNVSGAVLSESYVDYTIANTNLKAGRQFITTPLLSSSLDGKSSESLIKDSFEAYVLTNTDIPDTTLVAGYVSKYQGKTNGTQDVSKFNKFQDGAYTIYAKNTSVENLTLQAQYLDENGVTSATDKNALYFQADYAMGAHILSAQYVSSEDKTQAANAQEGTLY
;
A
#
# COMPACT_ATOMS: atom_id res chain seq x y z
N MET A 1 40.62 -11.76 -0.66
CA MET A 1 39.62 -11.23 0.28
C MET A 1 38.25 -11.31 -0.39
N LYS A 2 37.28 -11.94 0.28
CA LYS A 2 35.99 -12.33 -0.30
C LYS A 2 35.10 -11.10 -0.54
N ARG A 3 34.53 -11.02 -1.74
CA ARG A 3 33.58 -9.99 -2.17
C ARG A 3 32.27 -10.19 -1.40
N PHE A 4 31.84 -9.18 -0.63
CA PHE A 4 30.49 -9.11 -0.10
C PHE A 4 29.70 -8.12 -0.96
N THR A 5 28.92 -8.65 -1.89
CA THR A 5 27.88 -7.89 -2.58
C THR A 5 26.54 -8.31 -2.00
N LYS A 6 25.92 -7.44 -1.22
CA LYS A 6 24.48 -7.44 -0.97
C LYS A 6 24.03 -5.99 -0.88
N LEU A 7 23.74 -5.39 -2.03
CA LEU A 7 22.85 -4.24 -2.13
C LEU A 7 21.48 -4.82 -2.46
N SER A 8 20.55 -4.78 -1.51
CA SER A 8 19.12 -4.86 -1.83
C SER A 8 18.60 -3.43 -1.73
N LEU A 9 18.36 -2.84 -2.90
CA LEU A 9 17.68 -1.57 -3.05
C LEU A 9 16.32 -1.90 -3.68
N ALA A 10 15.30 -2.10 -2.85
CA ALA A 10 13.95 -2.34 -3.31
C ALA A 10 13.26 -0.99 -3.54
N THR A 11 13.63 -0.28 -4.61
CA THR A 11 12.84 0.85 -5.10
C THR A 11 11.65 0.30 -5.88
N ILE A 12 10.57 -0.06 -5.18
CA ILE A 12 9.31 -0.42 -5.83
C ILE A 12 8.57 0.88 -6.15
N ALA A 13 9.02 1.57 -7.20
CA ALA A 13 8.18 2.53 -7.90
C ALA A 13 7.22 1.73 -8.79
N THR A 14 6.15 1.16 -8.22
CA THR A 14 5.02 0.67 -9.02
C THR A 14 4.03 1.80 -9.24
N LEU A 15 4.51 2.92 -9.78
CA LEU A 15 3.65 3.76 -10.59
C LEU A 15 3.58 3.08 -11.95
N SER A 16 2.67 2.12 -12.10
CA SER A 16 2.45 1.46 -13.38
C SER A 16 1.78 2.44 -14.35
N THR A 17 2.56 3.40 -14.87
CA THR A 17 2.18 4.17 -16.06
C THR A 17 2.30 3.22 -17.25
N PHE A 18 1.25 2.43 -17.46
CA PHE A 18 1.09 1.73 -18.73
C PHE A 18 0.71 2.77 -19.78
N ALA A 19 1.71 3.26 -20.52
CA ALA A 19 1.47 3.79 -21.84
C ALA A 19 1.08 2.60 -22.75
N THR A 20 -0.21 2.30 -22.82
CA THR A 20 -0.74 1.42 -23.87
C THR A 20 -1.22 2.28 -25.02
N ILE A 21 -0.48 2.21 -26.12
CA ILE A 21 -0.95 2.57 -27.46
C ILE A 21 -2.21 1.73 -27.72
N ALA A 22 -3.28 2.42 -28.10
CA ALA A 22 -4.57 1.84 -28.38
C ALA A 22 -4.50 0.81 -29.50
N ASN A 23 -4.90 -0.42 -29.21
CA ASN A 23 -5.62 -1.27 -30.14
C ASN A 23 -6.90 -1.66 -29.41
N ALA A 24 -8.00 -0.99 -29.76
CA ALA A 24 -9.30 -1.30 -29.19
C ALA A 24 -9.76 -2.65 -29.76
N SER A 25 -10.13 -3.58 -28.86
CA SER A 25 -11.15 -4.55 -29.21
C SER A 25 -12.50 -3.86 -29.05
N ASP A 26 -13.30 -3.78 -30.12
CA ASP A 26 -14.53 -2.97 -30.16
C ASP A 26 -15.72 -3.58 -29.37
N SER A 27 -15.49 -4.52 -28.46
CA SER A 27 -16.56 -5.15 -27.67
C SER A 27 -16.16 -5.46 -26.23
N ILE A 28 -17.15 -5.39 -25.34
CA ILE A 28 -17.02 -5.87 -23.95
C ILE A 28 -16.52 -7.32 -23.92
N ALA A 29 -17.04 -8.18 -24.80
CA ALA A 29 -16.67 -9.60 -24.82
C ALA A 29 -15.17 -9.79 -25.08
N ALA A 30 -14.60 -9.03 -26.00
CA ALA A 30 -13.18 -9.10 -26.31
C ALA A 30 -12.32 -8.49 -25.18
N ALA A 31 -12.75 -7.40 -24.54
CA ALA A 31 -12.08 -6.88 -23.34
C ALA A 31 -12.00 -7.91 -22.19
N PHE A 32 -13.04 -8.72 -22.02
CA PHE A 32 -13.02 -9.84 -21.06
C PHE A 32 -12.14 -11.01 -21.55
N ALA A 33 -12.16 -11.34 -22.84
CA ALA A 33 -11.33 -12.40 -23.42
C ALA A 33 -9.83 -12.10 -23.29
N ASP A 34 -9.45 -10.83 -23.47
CA ASP A 34 -8.07 -10.34 -23.41
C ASP A 34 -7.65 -9.89 -21.99
N SER A 35 -8.41 -10.32 -20.96
CA SER A 35 -8.08 -10.03 -19.57
C SER A 35 -6.72 -10.58 -19.16
N LYS A 36 -6.01 -9.82 -18.33
CA LYS A 36 -4.76 -10.24 -17.70
C LYS A 36 -5.05 -10.81 -16.32
N VAL A 37 -4.64 -12.07 -16.12
CA VAL A 37 -4.69 -12.74 -14.82
C VAL A 37 -3.29 -12.73 -14.21
N LYS A 38 -3.20 -12.39 -12.92
CA LYS A 38 -1.96 -12.47 -12.12
C LYS A 38 -2.27 -13.14 -10.80
N GLY A 39 -1.32 -13.92 -10.29
CA GLY A 39 -1.47 -14.52 -8.97
C GLY A 39 -0.14 -14.71 -8.28
N GLU A 40 -0.22 -14.86 -6.97
CA GLU A 40 0.91 -15.16 -6.09
C GLU A 40 0.48 -16.25 -5.11
N LEU A 41 1.37 -17.21 -4.87
CA LEU A 41 1.28 -18.13 -3.73
C LEU A 41 2.52 -17.89 -2.86
N LYS A 42 2.34 -17.76 -1.56
CA LYS A 42 3.38 -17.45 -0.59
C LYS A 42 3.21 -18.32 0.65
N SER A 43 4.32 -18.78 1.20
CA SER A 43 4.39 -19.37 2.53
C SER A 43 5.39 -18.57 3.36
N VAL A 44 5.04 -18.34 4.63
CA VAL A 44 5.90 -17.60 5.55
C VAL A 44 5.99 -18.34 6.86
N TYR A 45 7.22 -18.63 7.27
CA TYR A 45 7.56 -19.05 8.62
C TYR A 45 8.27 -17.89 9.30
N ALA A 46 7.70 -17.39 10.40
CA ALA A 46 8.30 -16.36 11.22
C ALA A 46 8.48 -16.85 12.66
N LYS A 47 9.55 -16.40 13.30
CA LYS A 47 9.88 -16.71 14.68
C LYS A 47 10.41 -15.45 15.37
N SER A 48 9.91 -15.17 16.56
CA SER A 48 10.34 -14.06 17.41
C SER A 48 10.67 -14.58 18.81
N ASN A 49 11.70 -14.00 19.44
CA ASN A 49 12.04 -14.24 20.83
C ASN A 49 11.73 -13.02 21.71
N PHE A 50 10.89 -12.10 21.22
CA PHE A 50 10.49 -10.86 21.90
C PHE A 50 9.28 -11.10 22.81
N ASP A 51 9.32 -10.59 24.05
CA ASP A 51 8.21 -10.56 25.01
C ASP A 51 7.79 -9.09 25.27
N PRO A 52 6.61 -8.63 24.82
CA PRO A 52 6.17 -7.24 24.98
C PRO A 52 5.78 -6.90 26.42
N GLY A 53 5.70 -7.87 27.33
CA GLY A 53 5.32 -7.69 28.74
C GLY A 53 6.50 -7.52 29.70
N THR A 54 7.73 -7.77 29.27
CA THR A 54 8.93 -7.60 30.10
C THR A 54 10.06 -6.98 29.27
N GLN A 55 10.56 -5.80 29.67
CA GLN A 55 11.76 -5.17 29.10
C GLN A 55 13.07 -5.98 29.35
N ALA A 56 12.95 -7.24 29.78
CA ALA A 56 14.04 -8.16 30.06
C ALA A 56 13.62 -9.58 29.66
N LEU A 57 14.23 -10.10 28.59
CA LEU A 57 14.05 -11.45 28.04
C LEU A 57 14.05 -12.53 29.13
N PRO A 58 12.91 -13.16 29.49
CA PRO A 58 12.92 -14.44 30.16
C PRO A 58 13.14 -15.50 29.06
N ALA A 59 14.24 -16.24 29.15
CA ALA A 59 14.77 -17.16 28.13
C ALA A 59 13.91 -18.40 27.79
N THR A 60 12.57 -18.35 27.83
CA THR A 60 11.74 -19.58 27.75
C THR A 60 10.49 -19.54 26.89
N LYS A 61 10.15 -18.47 26.16
CA LYS A 61 8.98 -18.51 25.25
C LYS A 61 9.23 -17.78 23.93
N ASP A 62 9.70 -18.53 22.94
CA ASP A 62 9.71 -18.10 21.55
C ASP A 62 8.28 -18.12 20.99
N ASP A 63 7.92 -17.11 20.20
CA ASP A 63 6.75 -17.13 19.34
C ASP A 63 7.14 -17.60 17.93
N SER A 64 6.29 -18.38 17.29
CA SER A 64 6.45 -18.74 15.89
C SER A 64 5.12 -18.94 15.20
N ILE A 65 5.09 -18.67 13.90
CA ILE A 65 3.92 -18.88 13.05
C ILE A 65 4.37 -19.39 11.68
N LEU A 66 3.63 -20.36 11.15
CA LEU A 66 3.71 -20.78 9.76
C LEU A 66 2.36 -20.49 9.12
N ALA A 67 2.35 -19.70 8.05
CA ALA A 67 1.15 -19.41 7.30
C ALA A 67 1.39 -19.59 5.80
N VAL A 68 0.32 -19.92 5.08
CA VAL A 68 0.31 -20.03 3.62
C VAL A 68 -0.86 -19.22 3.07
N GLY A 69 -0.67 -18.61 1.92
CA GLY A 69 -1.67 -17.74 1.35
C GLY A 69 -1.28 -17.27 -0.03
N GLY A 70 -2.10 -16.40 -0.60
CA GLY A 70 -1.89 -15.94 -1.95
C GLY A 70 -2.95 -14.98 -2.43
N SER A 71 -2.77 -14.53 -3.65
CA SER A 71 -3.71 -13.66 -4.34
C SER A 71 -3.96 -14.14 -5.77
N LEU A 72 -5.15 -13.86 -6.27
CA LEU A 72 -5.53 -14.04 -7.67
C LEU A 72 -6.28 -12.78 -8.12
N GLY A 73 -5.72 -12.10 -9.11
CA GLY A 73 -6.26 -10.89 -9.69
C GLY A 73 -6.54 -11.05 -11.18
N ILE A 74 -7.60 -10.39 -11.63
CA ILE A 74 -7.97 -10.25 -13.04
C ILE A 74 -8.18 -8.77 -13.34
N ILE A 75 -7.68 -8.32 -14.48
CA ILE A 75 -7.95 -6.99 -15.03
C ILE A 75 -8.33 -7.16 -16.49
N THR A 76 -9.49 -6.64 -16.90
CA THR A 76 -9.90 -6.68 -18.31
C THR A 76 -8.96 -5.86 -19.19
N ASP A 77 -8.96 -6.11 -20.50
CA ASP A 77 -8.42 -5.12 -21.41
C ASP A 77 -9.33 -3.87 -21.48
N SER A 78 -8.84 -2.83 -22.16
CA SER A 78 -9.54 -1.56 -22.31
C SER A 78 -10.76 -1.68 -23.23
N PHE A 79 -11.92 -1.25 -22.74
CA PHE A 79 -13.13 -1.01 -23.53
C PHE A 79 -13.48 0.48 -23.47
N TYR A 80 -13.24 1.22 -24.55
CA TYR A 80 -13.39 2.68 -24.59
C TYR A 80 -12.68 3.42 -23.43
N GLY A 81 -11.49 2.94 -23.04
CA GLY A 81 -10.72 3.51 -21.94
C GLY A 81 -11.09 2.95 -20.56
N ILE A 82 -12.14 2.14 -20.46
CA ILE A 82 -12.58 1.51 -19.21
C ILE A 82 -11.92 0.14 -19.04
N LYS A 83 -11.38 -0.14 -17.85
CA LYS A 83 -10.94 -1.45 -17.39
C LYS A 83 -11.63 -1.79 -16.09
N LEU A 84 -11.93 -3.08 -15.91
CA LEU A 84 -12.45 -3.61 -14.65
C LEU A 84 -11.39 -4.48 -14.00
N GLY A 85 -11.12 -4.25 -12.71
CA GLY A 85 -10.14 -5.01 -11.95
C GLY A 85 -10.72 -5.61 -10.69
N ALA A 86 -10.30 -6.83 -10.36
CA ALA A 86 -10.66 -7.51 -9.14
C ALA A 86 -9.50 -8.39 -8.64
N THR A 87 -9.21 -8.34 -7.34
CA THR A 87 -8.16 -9.16 -6.71
C THR A 87 -8.68 -9.79 -5.43
N PHE A 88 -8.67 -11.12 -5.40
CA PHE A 88 -8.99 -11.93 -4.24
C PHE A 88 -7.69 -12.31 -3.51
N GLN A 89 -7.69 -12.25 -2.18
CA GLN A 89 -6.59 -12.67 -1.32
C GLN A 89 -7.08 -13.70 -0.30
N ALA A 90 -6.26 -14.68 0.03
CA ALA A 90 -6.55 -15.68 1.06
C ALA A 90 -5.29 -16.06 1.84
N SER A 91 -5.48 -16.43 3.11
CA SER A 91 -4.44 -16.88 4.03
C SER A 91 -4.97 -17.98 4.94
N SER A 92 -4.10 -18.88 5.36
CA SER A 92 -4.37 -19.89 6.38
C SER A 92 -3.11 -20.10 7.22
N ILE A 93 -3.32 -20.16 8.53
CA ILE A 93 -2.27 -20.53 9.47
C ILE A 93 -2.14 -22.06 9.49
N LEU A 94 -0.92 -22.57 9.36
CA LEU A 94 -0.61 -24.00 9.43
C LEU A 94 0.00 -24.42 10.76
N SER A 95 0.67 -23.48 11.45
CA SER A 95 1.20 -23.70 12.80
C SER A 95 1.19 -22.37 13.55
N ASP A 96 0.68 -22.37 14.77
CA ASP A 96 0.60 -21.19 15.63
C ASP A 96 1.20 -21.51 17.01
N THR A 97 2.29 -20.85 17.33
CA THR A 97 2.80 -20.69 18.69
C THR A 97 3.03 -19.20 18.92
N ASN A 98 1.98 -18.38 18.90
CA ASN A 98 2.04 -16.92 19.06
C ASN A 98 1.39 -16.48 20.39
N LYS A 99 1.94 -16.95 21.51
CA LYS A 99 1.40 -16.73 22.86
C LYS A 99 1.51 -15.28 23.32
N ASN A 100 2.50 -14.53 22.83
CA ASN A 100 2.66 -13.11 23.18
C ASN A 100 2.06 -12.16 22.12
N ALA A 101 1.27 -12.68 21.18
CA ALA A 101 0.56 -11.91 20.16
C ALA A 101 1.49 -11.06 19.25
N ILE A 102 2.76 -11.42 19.12
CA ILE A 102 3.74 -10.73 18.27
C ILE A 102 3.25 -10.62 16.83
N PHE A 103 2.67 -11.71 16.32
CA PHE A 103 2.18 -11.77 14.94
C PHE A 103 0.70 -11.39 14.77
N ALA A 104 0.05 -10.90 15.83
CA ALA A 104 -1.41 -10.66 15.83
C ALA A 104 -1.86 -9.63 14.79
N ASN A 105 -0.98 -8.68 14.47
CA ASN A 105 -1.26 -7.58 13.55
C ASN A 105 -0.70 -7.81 12.13
N ASP A 106 -0.20 -9.00 11.80
CA ASP A 106 0.40 -9.28 10.48
C ASP A 106 0.15 -10.68 9.89
N LEU A 107 0.78 -11.73 10.42
CA LEU A 107 0.81 -13.09 9.91
C LEU A 107 -0.27 -13.97 10.54
N ASN A 108 -0.74 -13.60 11.73
CA ASN A 108 -1.81 -14.29 12.43
C ASN A 108 -3.16 -13.92 11.82
N VAL A 109 -3.40 -14.41 10.60
CA VAL A 109 -4.61 -14.17 9.82
C VAL A 109 -4.95 -15.40 8.99
N SER A 110 -6.16 -15.91 9.16
CA SER A 110 -6.78 -16.91 8.31
C SER A 110 -8.08 -16.35 7.73
N GLY A 111 -8.38 -16.72 6.48
CA GLY A 111 -9.59 -16.27 5.80
C GLY A 111 -9.28 -15.71 4.41
N ALA A 112 -10.29 -15.09 3.82
CA ALA A 112 -10.19 -14.57 2.48
C ALA A 112 -11.03 -13.31 2.27
N VAL A 113 -10.61 -12.49 1.32
CA VAL A 113 -11.20 -11.18 1.05
C VAL A 113 -11.06 -10.81 -0.42
N LEU A 114 -12.08 -10.14 -0.97
CA LEU A 114 -11.97 -9.44 -2.25
C LEU A 114 -11.43 -8.03 -2.00
N SER A 115 -10.10 -7.91 -2.00
CA SER A 115 -9.40 -6.66 -1.67
C SER A 115 -9.43 -5.64 -2.78
N GLU A 116 -9.43 -6.04 -4.05
CA GLU A 116 -9.66 -5.10 -5.16
C GLU A 116 -10.95 -5.43 -5.89
N SER A 117 -11.68 -4.38 -6.26
CA SER A 117 -12.88 -4.38 -7.08
C SER A 117 -13.11 -2.93 -7.52
N TYR A 118 -12.66 -2.61 -8.73
CA TYR A 118 -12.60 -1.23 -9.20
C TYR A 118 -12.94 -1.09 -10.68
N VAL A 119 -13.32 0.14 -11.03
CA VAL A 119 -13.36 0.65 -12.39
C VAL A 119 -12.17 1.59 -12.57
N ASP A 120 -11.44 1.43 -13.66
CA ASP A 120 -10.29 2.24 -14.04
C ASP A 120 -10.58 2.84 -15.41
N TYR A 121 -10.62 4.17 -15.49
CA TYR A 121 -10.95 4.90 -16.71
C TYR A 121 -9.81 5.82 -17.11
N THR A 122 -9.28 5.62 -18.32
CA THR A 122 -8.23 6.46 -18.90
C THR A 122 -8.76 7.27 -20.08
N ILE A 123 -8.52 8.58 -20.06
CA ILE A 123 -8.69 9.48 -21.19
C ILE A 123 -7.46 10.39 -21.32
N ALA A 124 -6.83 10.36 -22.49
CA ALA A 124 -5.55 11.04 -22.73
C ALA A 124 -4.53 10.71 -21.62
N ASN A 125 -3.95 11.73 -20.98
CA ASN A 125 -2.96 11.57 -19.89
C ASN A 125 -3.60 11.59 -18.49
N THR A 126 -4.92 11.41 -18.41
CA THR A 126 -5.67 11.39 -17.13
C THR A 126 -6.29 10.02 -16.90
N ASN A 127 -6.13 9.51 -15.69
CA ASN A 127 -6.68 8.24 -15.23
C ASN A 127 -7.49 8.43 -13.96
N LEU A 128 -8.70 7.85 -13.88
CA LEU A 128 -9.50 7.78 -12.67
C LEU A 128 -9.71 6.30 -12.29
N LYS A 129 -9.23 5.89 -11.13
CA LYS A 129 -9.48 4.58 -10.54
C LYS A 129 -10.42 4.70 -9.34
N ALA A 130 -11.58 4.08 -9.41
CA ALA A 130 -12.65 4.17 -8.41
C ALA A 130 -13.09 2.79 -7.93
N GLY A 131 -13.20 2.63 -6.61
CA GLY A 131 -13.60 1.39 -5.95
C GLY A 131 -12.53 0.88 -4.99
N ARG A 132 -12.58 -0.42 -4.70
CA ARG A 132 -11.59 -1.08 -3.83
C ARG A 132 -10.31 -1.31 -4.59
N GLN A 133 -9.20 -0.82 -4.07
CA GLN A 133 -7.94 -0.78 -4.78
C GLN A 133 -6.75 -0.76 -3.83
N PHE A 134 -5.62 -1.28 -4.31
CA PHE A 134 -4.35 -0.97 -3.70
C PHE A 134 -3.88 0.42 -4.14
N ILE A 135 -3.37 1.20 -3.18
CA ILE A 135 -2.79 2.53 -3.40
C ILE A 135 -1.33 2.48 -2.93
N THR A 136 -0.41 3.11 -3.65
CA THR A 136 1.00 3.16 -3.23
C THR A 136 1.52 4.57 -3.41
N THR A 137 1.47 5.35 -2.34
CA THR A 137 2.06 6.70 -2.24
C THR A 137 2.80 6.82 -0.90
N PRO A 138 3.75 7.76 -0.75
CA PRO A 138 4.51 7.92 0.48
C PRO A 138 3.70 7.99 1.79
N LEU A 139 2.54 8.69 1.79
CA LEU A 139 1.70 8.88 2.97
C LEU A 139 0.43 8.01 2.98
N LEU A 140 0.07 7.39 1.85
CA LEU A 140 -1.09 6.51 1.75
C LEU A 140 -0.71 5.27 0.95
N SER A 141 -0.52 4.16 1.66
CA SER A 141 0.00 2.96 1.03
C SER A 141 -0.68 1.68 1.54
N SER A 142 -1.07 0.85 0.58
CA SER A 142 -1.40 -0.56 0.75
C SER A 142 -0.13 -1.41 0.91
N SER A 143 1.04 -0.75 1.03
CA SER A 143 2.31 -1.39 1.34
C SER A 143 2.24 -2.14 2.67
N LEU A 144 3.05 -3.19 2.70
CA LEU A 144 3.62 -3.79 3.90
C LEU A 144 4.69 -2.86 4.54
N ASP A 145 4.59 -1.54 4.36
CA ASP A 145 5.67 -0.61 4.66
C ASP A 145 5.76 -0.39 6.16
N GLY A 146 6.97 -0.51 6.70
CA GLY A 146 7.22 -0.46 8.14
C GLY A 146 6.77 -1.70 8.93
N LYS A 147 6.10 -2.68 8.30
CA LYS A 147 5.75 -3.97 8.89
C LYS A 147 6.06 -5.07 7.90
N SER A 148 7.24 -5.66 8.08
CA SER A 148 7.58 -7.04 7.73
C SER A 148 6.97 -7.56 6.43
N SER A 149 7.82 -7.82 5.42
CA SER A 149 7.58 -8.40 4.07
C SER A 149 6.82 -9.76 4.03
N GLU A 150 6.13 -10.08 5.11
CA GLU A 150 5.67 -11.36 5.60
C GLU A 150 4.15 -11.50 5.51
N SER A 151 3.34 -10.43 5.56
CA SER A 151 1.88 -10.62 5.48
C SER A 151 1.44 -11.20 4.13
N LEU A 152 0.49 -12.14 4.24
CA LEU A 152 -0.11 -12.86 3.12
C LEU A 152 -1.31 -12.11 2.52
N ILE A 153 -1.94 -11.25 3.31
CA ILE A 153 -3.01 -10.34 2.91
C ILE A 153 -2.47 -8.92 2.96
N LYS A 154 -2.66 -8.16 1.88
CA LYS A 154 -2.39 -6.72 1.82
C LYS A 154 -3.58 -5.91 2.32
N ASP A 155 -3.26 -4.74 2.86
CA ASP A 155 -4.24 -3.70 3.15
C ASP A 155 -4.86 -3.18 1.85
N SER A 156 -6.09 -2.66 1.91
CA SER A 156 -6.77 -2.11 0.74
C SER A 156 -7.70 -0.94 1.11
N PHE A 157 -7.95 -0.07 0.14
CA PHE A 157 -8.77 1.13 0.30
C PHE A 157 -9.95 1.12 -0.66
N GLU A 158 -11.12 1.58 -0.20
CA GLU A 158 -12.21 2.00 -1.11
C GLU A 158 -12.06 3.51 -1.35
N ALA A 159 -11.64 3.86 -2.56
CA ALA A 159 -11.17 5.20 -2.87
C ALA A 159 -11.50 5.63 -4.30
N TYR A 160 -11.36 6.93 -4.55
CA TYR A 160 -11.29 7.54 -5.87
C TYR A 160 -9.90 8.14 -6.02
N VAL A 161 -9.14 7.71 -7.02
CA VAL A 161 -7.77 8.16 -7.26
C VAL A 161 -7.68 8.68 -8.68
N LEU A 162 -7.36 9.96 -8.84
CA LEU A 162 -7.12 10.63 -10.10
C LEU A 162 -5.61 10.77 -10.29
N THR A 163 -5.09 10.34 -11.44
CA THR A 163 -3.68 10.52 -11.84
C THR A 163 -3.62 11.31 -13.14
N ASN A 164 -2.71 12.27 -13.23
CA ASN A 164 -2.48 13.08 -14.43
C ASN A 164 -0.98 13.20 -14.75
N THR A 165 -0.64 13.13 -16.04
CA THR A 165 0.73 13.30 -16.56
C THR A 165 0.79 14.28 -17.73
N ASP A 166 -0.07 15.32 -17.75
CA ASP A 166 -0.06 16.34 -18.82
C ASP A 166 1.14 17.29 -18.71
N ILE A 167 1.73 17.42 -17.51
CA ILE A 167 2.97 18.19 -17.30
C ILE A 167 4.16 17.27 -17.60
N PRO A 168 5.09 17.64 -18.49
CA PRO A 168 6.28 16.84 -18.78
C PRO A 168 7.05 16.43 -17.51
N ASP A 169 7.52 15.19 -17.50
CA ASP A 169 8.29 14.58 -16.41
C ASP A 169 7.63 14.69 -15.03
N THR A 170 6.31 14.88 -14.98
CA THR A 170 5.57 15.12 -13.74
C THR A 170 4.33 14.24 -13.68
N THR A 171 4.16 13.55 -12.56
CA THR A 171 2.92 12.86 -12.21
C THR A 171 2.25 13.61 -11.07
N LEU A 172 0.97 13.94 -11.25
CA LEU A 172 0.10 14.45 -10.21
C LEU A 172 -0.93 13.38 -9.84
N VAL A 173 -1.16 13.20 -8.55
CA VAL A 173 -2.19 12.30 -8.01
C VAL A 173 -3.05 13.08 -7.02
N ALA A 174 -4.37 12.93 -7.12
CA ALA A 174 -5.31 13.38 -6.11
C ALA A 174 -6.21 12.21 -5.72
N GLY A 175 -6.48 12.04 -4.42
CA GLY A 175 -7.21 10.89 -3.90
C GLY A 175 -8.22 11.28 -2.84
N TYR A 176 -9.31 10.51 -2.78
CA TYR A 176 -10.24 10.48 -1.65
C TYR A 176 -10.49 9.04 -1.21
N VAL A 177 -10.27 8.76 0.08
CA VAL A 177 -10.47 7.46 0.71
C VAL A 177 -11.73 7.48 1.56
N SER A 178 -12.59 6.48 1.40
CA SER A 178 -13.85 6.35 2.14
C SER A 178 -13.86 5.16 3.10
N LYS A 179 -13.16 4.08 2.77
CA LYS A 179 -13.05 2.88 3.60
C LYS A 179 -11.65 2.30 3.55
N TYR A 180 -11.29 1.61 4.62
CA TYR A 180 -10.04 0.88 4.76
C TYR A 180 -10.32 -0.56 5.19
N GLN A 181 -9.54 -1.48 4.63
CA GLN A 181 -9.44 -2.87 5.02
C GLN A 181 -8.00 -3.13 5.43
N GLY A 182 -7.76 -3.31 6.72
CA GLY A 182 -6.47 -3.83 7.20
C GLY A 182 -6.30 -5.31 6.86
N LYS A 183 -5.08 -5.80 6.89
CA LYS A 183 -4.76 -7.22 6.68
C LYS A 183 -5.44 -8.18 7.66
N THR A 184 -5.53 -7.82 8.94
CA THR A 184 -6.13 -8.61 10.02
C THR A 184 -6.95 -7.72 10.94
N ASN A 185 -7.95 -8.26 11.62
CA ASN A 185 -8.73 -7.56 12.65
C ASN A 185 -8.13 -7.69 14.06
N GLY A 186 -6.96 -8.34 14.18
CA GLY A 186 -6.29 -8.62 15.45
C GLY A 186 -6.83 -9.86 16.18
N THR A 187 -7.85 -10.53 15.65
CA THR A 187 -8.46 -11.75 16.21
C THR A 187 -8.36 -12.95 15.26
N GLN A 188 -7.27 -13.01 14.47
CA GLN A 188 -6.98 -14.05 13.48
C GLN A 188 -7.86 -14.07 12.22
N ASP A 189 -8.77 -13.12 12.05
CA ASP A 189 -9.57 -13.00 10.83
C ASP A 189 -9.08 -11.86 9.94
N VAL A 190 -9.33 -11.98 8.64
CA VAL A 190 -9.11 -10.87 7.71
C VAL A 190 -10.05 -9.71 8.05
N SER A 191 -9.55 -8.47 8.07
CA SER A 191 -10.44 -7.31 8.32
C SER A 191 -11.43 -7.09 7.18
N LYS A 192 -12.59 -6.57 7.56
CA LYS A 192 -13.60 -6.07 6.62
C LYS A 192 -13.26 -4.64 6.20
N PHE A 193 -13.85 -4.19 5.09
CA PHE A 193 -13.86 -2.77 4.73
C PHE A 193 -14.75 -2.00 5.71
N ASN A 194 -14.16 -1.13 6.50
CA ASN A 194 -14.86 -0.25 7.44
C ASN A 194 -14.72 1.20 7.00
N LYS A 195 -15.69 2.05 7.37
CA LYS A 195 -15.61 3.49 7.13
C LYS A 195 -14.31 4.05 7.71
N PHE A 196 -13.56 4.78 6.91
CA PHE A 196 -12.32 5.40 7.35
C PHE A 196 -12.61 6.81 7.84
N GLN A 197 -12.85 6.95 9.15
CA GLN A 197 -13.24 8.22 9.78
C GLN A 197 -14.40 8.91 9.00
N ASP A 198 -14.29 10.22 8.72
CA ASP A 198 -15.16 10.95 7.78
C ASP A 198 -14.51 11.15 6.40
N GLY A 199 -13.52 10.31 6.09
CA GLY A 199 -12.79 10.26 4.83
C GLY A 199 -11.40 10.88 4.93
N ALA A 200 -10.57 10.61 3.93
CA ALA A 200 -9.24 11.21 3.83
C ALA A 200 -8.96 11.69 2.41
N TYR A 201 -8.28 12.83 2.29
CA TYR A 201 -7.90 13.46 1.03
C TYR A 201 -6.39 13.46 0.90
N THR A 202 -5.88 13.20 -0.31
CA THR A 202 -4.45 13.32 -0.57
C THR A 202 -4.16 13.98 -1.91
N ILE A 203 -3.06 14.73 -1.95
CA ILE A 203 -2.47 15.25 -3.19
C ILE A 203 -0.99 14.87 -3.17
N TYR A 204 -0.54 14.23 -4.24
CA TYR A 204 0.85 13.80 -4.43
C TYR A 204 1.37 14.33 -5.76
N ALA A 205 2.64 14.71 -5.78
CA ALA A 205 3.37 15.07 -6.99
C ALA A 205 4.72 14.37 -7.02
N LYS A 206 5.09 13.85 -8.19
CA LYS A 206 6.43 13.37 -8.52
C LYS A 206 6.95 14.08 -9.73
N ASN A 207 8.16 14.60 -9.67
CA ASN A 207 8.81 15.27 -10.78
C ASN A 207 10.22 14.69 -11.01
N THR A 208 10.57 14.51 -12.29
CA THR A 208 11.88 14.04 -12.75
C THR A 208 12.42 14.92 -13.88
N SER A 209 12.04 16.20 -13.94
CA SER A 209 12.43 17.10 -15.04
C SER A 209 13.89 17.57 -14.95
N VAL A 210 14.55 17.35 -13.81
CA VAL A 210 15.98 17.61 -13.62
C VAL A 210 16.72 16.27 -13.71
N GLU A 211 17.74 16.21 -14.58
CA GLU A 211 18.53 14.99 -14.78
C GLU A 211 19.09 14.46 -13.45
N ASN A 212 18.97 13.16 -13.24
CA ASN A 212 19.41 12.45 -12.04
C ASN A 212 18.71 12.84 -10.72
N LEU A 213 17.69 13.71 -10.76
CA LEU A 213 16.96 14.15 -9.57
C LEU A 213 15.49 13.73 -9.65
N THR A 214 15.02 13.00 -8.64
CA THR A 214 13.60 12.75 -8.40
C THR A 214 13.13 13.57 -7.21
N LEU A 215 12.10 14.37 -7.41
CA LEU A 215 11.42 15.13 -6.36
C LEU A 215 10.03 14.54 -6.13
N GLN A 216 9.67 14.37 -4.86
CA GLN A 216 8.36 13.89 -4.43
C GLN A 216 7.82 14.79 -3.33
N ALA A 217 6.53 15.09 -3.39
CA ALA A 217 5.80 15.82 -2.36
C ALA A 217 4.42 15.19 -2.19
N GLN A 218 3.95 15.09 -0.95
CA GLN A 218 2.59 14.62 -0.65
C GLN A 218 2.00 15.36 0.54
N TYR A 219 0.72 15.68 0.44
CA TYR A 219 -0.11 16.08 1.57
C TYR A 219 -1.24 15.06 1.76
N LEU A 220 -1.52 14.70 3.00
CA LEU A 220 -2.64 13.84 3.41
C LEU A 220 -3.41 14.57 4.52
N ASP A 221 -4.74 14.57 4.41
CA ASP A 221 -5.66 15.12 5.39
C ASP A 221 -6.71 14.05 5.72
N GLU A 222 -6.70 13.58 6.95
CA GLU A 222 -7.65 12.61 7.49
C GLU A 222 -8.69 13.35 8.32
N ASN A 223 -9.93 13.36 7.84
CA ASN A 223 -11.03 13.99 8.55
C ASN A 223 -11.51 13.05 9.64
N GLY A 224 -11.29 13.42 10.90
CA GLY A 224 -11.84 12.68 12.01
C GLY A 224 -13.37 12.79 12.06
N VAL A 225 -14.03 11.90 12.81
CA VAL A 225 -15.49 12.01 13.07
C VAL A 225 -15.86 13.35 13.70
N THR A 226 -14.89 13.99 14.35
CA THR A 226 -14.98 15.39 14.80
C THR A 226 -13.73 16.15 14.35
N SER A 227 -13.81 17.47 14.17
CA SER A 227 -12.64 18.27 13.79
C SER A 227 -11.52 18.29 14.83
N ALA A 228 -11.78 17.86 16.07
CA ALA A 228 -10.76 17.68 17.11
C ALA A 228 -9.95 16.40 16.93
N THR A 229 -10.39 15.51 16.02
CA THR A 229 -9.76 14.22 15.73
C THR A 229 -9.13 14.16 14.34
N ASP A 230 -9.08 15.30 13.63
CA ASP A 230 -8.41 15.36 12.34
C ASP A 230 -6.92 15.13 12.50
N LYS A 231 -6.33 14.51 11.47
CA LYS A 231 -4.89 14.34 11.35
C LYS A 231 -4.44 14.81 9.98
N ASN A 232 -3.24 15.36 9.90
CA ASN A 232 -2.66 15.71 8.62
C ASN A 232 -1.18 15.32 8.57
N ALA A 233 -0.66 15.22 7.35
CA ALA A 233 0.70 14.83 7.09
C ALA A 233 1.23 15.53 5.84
N LEU A 234 2.49 15.97 5.93
CA LEU A 234 3.23 16.56 4.84
C LEU A 234 4.54 15.79 4.65
N TYR A 235 4.79 15.40 3.41
CA TYR A 235 5.97 14.63 3.02
C TYR A 235 6.69 15.32 1.87
N PHE A 236 8.01 15.36 1.95
CA PHE A 236 8.89 15.72 0.86
C PHE A 236 10.07 14.74 0.78
N GLN A 237 10.47 14.38 -0.43
CA GLN A 237 11.69 13.63 -0.67
C GLN A 237 12.40 14.08 -1.93
N ALA A 238 13.72 14.13 -1.85
CA ALA A 238 14.62 14.32 -2.99
C ALA A 238 15.61 13.16 -3.06
N ASP A 239 15.68 12.51 -4.22
CA ASP A 239 16.63 11.45 -4.51
C ASP A 239 17.52 11.88 -5.67
N TYR A 240 18.83 11.99 -5.42
CA TYR A 240 19.82 12.34 -6.44
C TYR A 240 20.72 11.16 -6.77
N ALA A 241 20.68 10.69 -8.01
CA ALA A 241 21.53 9.63 -8.52
C ALA A 241 22.93 10.19 -8.86
N MET A 242 23.95 9.67 -8.20
CA MET A 242 25.35 10.04 -8.38
C MET A 242 26.17 8.79 -8.73
N GLY A 243 26.20 8.44 -10.01
CA GLY A 243 26.85 7.22 -10.50
C GLY A 243 26.17 5.97 -9.92
N ALA A 244 26.90 5.19 -9.11
CA ALA A 244 26.37 3.99 -8.46
C ALA A 244 25.70 4.26 -7.09
N HIS A 245 25.60 5.53 -6.68
CA HIS A 245 25.05 5.94 -5.39
C HIS A 245 23.76 6.74 -5.57
N ILE A 246 22.89 6.70 -4.57
CA ILE A 246 21.74 7.60 -4.45
C ILE A 246 21.90 8.36 -3.14
N LEU A 247 21.87 9.69 -3.21
CA LEU A 247 21.75 10.55 -2.04
C LEU A 247 20.28 10.91 -1.86
N SER A 248 19.70 10.53 -0.73
CA SER A 248 18.30 10.78 -0.40
C SER A 248 18.17 11.75 0.76
N ALA A 249 17.27 12.73 0.63
CA ALA A 249 16.82 13.58 1.72
C ALA A 249 15.31 13.48 1.83
N GLN A 250 14.80 13.19 3.03
CA GLN A 250 13.37 13.02 3.31
C GLN A 250 12.98 13.91 4.49
N TYR A 251 11.81 14.54 4.38
CA TYR A 251 11.18 15.30 5.44
C TYR A 251 9.71 14.86 5.56
N VAL A 252 9.29 14.57 6.79
CA VAL A 252 7.91 14.26 7.13
C VAL A 252 7.52 15.12 8.33
N SER A 253 6.33 15.70 8.28
CA SER A 253 5.70 16.38 9.40
C SER A 253 4.27 15.89 9.50
N SER A 254 3.77 15.73 10.72
CA SER A 254 2.39 15.31 10.96
C SER A 254 1.80 16.04 12.15
N GLU A 255 0.49 16.27 12.10
CA GLU A 255 -0.28 16.83 13.19
C GLU A 255 -1.41 15.85 13.54
N ASP A 256 -1.55 15.57 14.83
CA ASP A 256 -2.70 14.83 15.39
C ASP A 256 -3.39 15.75 16.40
N LYS A 257 -4.56 16.29 16.02
CA LYS A 257 -5.27 17.28 16.85
C LYS A 257 -5.80 16.72 18.18
N THR A 258 -5.78 15.40 18.35
CA THR A 258 -6.14 14.76 19.63
C THR A 258 -5.04 14.87 20.68
N GLN A 259 -3.80 15.14 20.25
CA GLN A 259 -2.63 15.19 21.10
C GLN A 259 -2.35 16.63 21.54
N ALA A 260 -1.88 16.80 22.79
CA ALA A 260 -1.42 18.12 23.24
C ALA A 260 -0.26 18.60 22.36
N ALA A 261 -0.14 19.91 22.13
CA ALA A 261 0.88 20.52 21.24
C ALA A 261 2.35 20.15 21.53
N ASN A 262 2.61 19.49 22.68
CA ASN A 262 3.94 19.08 23.14
C ASN A 262 4.10 17.55 23.19
N ALA A 263 3.09 16.78 22.80
CA ALA A 263 3.15 15.32 22.72
C ALA A 263 3.84 14.92 21.41
N GLN A 264 4.61 13.83 21.45
CA GLN A 264 5.31 13.32 20.26
C GLN A 264 4.35 13.14 19.09
N GLU A 265 4.85 13.48 17.89
CA GLU A 265 4.13 13.40 16.61
C GLU A 265 3.37 12.07 16.50
N GLY A 266 2.07 12.19 16.21
CA GLY A 266 1.13 11.06 16.23
C GLY A 266 1.44 10.04 15.13
N THR A 267 1.22 8.77 15.42
CA THR A 267 1.33 7.71 14.43
C THR A 267 0.20 7.88 13.39
N LEU A 268 0.57 8.11 12.13
CA LEU A 268 -0.33 7.98 10.98
C LEU A 268 -0.41 6.48 10.63
N TYR A 269 -1.63 5.98 10.38
CA TYR A 269 -1.88 4.56 10.11
C TYR A 269 -1.97 4.26 8.63
#